data_AF-A0A0G2IFV1-F1
#
_entry.id   AF-A0A0G2IFV1-F1
#
_cell.length_a   1.000
_cell.length_b   1.000
_cell.length_c   1.000
_cell.angle_alpha   90.00
_cell.angle_beta   90.00
_cell.angle_gamma   90.00
#
_symmetry.space_group_name_H-M   'P 1'
#
loop_
_entity.id
_entity.type
_entity.pdbx_description
1 polymer ?
#
loop_
_entity_poly.entity_id
_entity_poly.type
_entity_poly.pdbx_seq_one_letter_code
_entity_poly.pdbx_strand_id
1 'polypeptide(L)'
;MSSGYDMGIDTSRRNVKPRPLTDNERARLEEFLESIHYSSRYSDSEFEYRHVQLPKAMLKAIPKEYHDSSKGTLKLLWEDEWRSMGITQSLGWEHYEVHEPEPHILLFKYVRMVSPLRLRVCAIGPGPRLANN
;
A
#
# COMPACT_ATOMS: atom_id res chain seq x y z
N MET A 1 4.54 24.66 -15.42
CA MET A 1 4.22 24.62 -13.98
C MET A 1 4.17 23.15 -13.56
N SER A 2 5.32 22.55 -13.26
CA SER A 2 5.39 21.19 -12.73
C SER A 2 5.35 21.29 -11.22
N SER A 3 4.17 21.19 -10.63
CA SER A 3 4.02 20.95 -9.20
C SER A 3 4.35 19.48 -8.94
N GLY A 4 5.63 19.14 -9.04
CA GLY A 4 6.16 17.88 -8.57
C GLY A 4 6.23 17.96 -7.05
N TYR A 5 5.20 17.46 -6.37
CA TYR A 5 5.35 17.07 -4.98
C TYR A 5 6.39 15.96 -4.96
N ASP A 6 7.63 16.32 -4.68
CA ASP A 6 8.74 15.39 -4.57
C ASP A 6 8.54 14.60 -3.27
N MET A 7 7.84 13.48 -3.39
CA MET A 7 7.45 12.63 -2.26
C MET A 7 8.66 11.86 -1.67
N GLY A 8 9.90 12.25 -1.99
CA GLY A 8 11.13 11.64 -1.47
C GLY A 8 11.24 10.14 -1.74
N ILE A 9 10.50 9.64 -2.73
CA ILE A 9 10.54 8.22 -3.11
C ILE A 9 11.77 8.05 -3.99
N ASP A 10 12.74 7.25 -3.55
CA ASP A 10 13.90 6.90 -4.37
C ASP A 10 13.44 6.03 -5.54
N THR A 11 13.10 6.70 -6.64
CA THR A 11 12.64 6.09 -7.88
C THR A 11 13.66 5.14 -8.50
N SER A 12 14.92 5.13 -8.04
CA SER A 12 15.96 4.21 -8.52
C SER A 12 15.67 2.76 -8.11
N ARG A 13 14.83 2.53 -7.09
CA ARG A 13 14.41 1.19 -6.64
C ARG A 13 13.12 0.68 -7.31
N ARG A 14 12.56 1.46 -8.24
CA ARG A 14 11.31 1.16 -8.95
C ARG A 14 11.61 0.71 -10.38
N ASN A 15 10.72 -0.08 -10.97
CA ASN A 15 10.81 -0.37 -12.40
C ASN A 15 10.55 0.91 -13.22
N VAL A 16 11.34 1.15 -14.27
CA VAL A 16 11.27 2.35 -15.11
C VAL A 16 9.94 2.44 -15.85
N LYS A 17 9.31 1.29 -16.13
CA LYS A 17 7.99 1.21 -16.75
C LYS A 17 7.13 0.22 -15.97
N PRO A 18 5.83 0.49 -15.77
CA PRO A 18 4.91 -0.48 -15.17
C PRO A 18 4.82 -1.68 -16.11
N ARG A 19 5.09 -2.88 -15.58
CA ARG A 19 4.84 -4.11 -16.32
C ARG A 19 3.43 -4.61 -15.94
N PRO A 20 2.50 -4.77 -16.88
CA PRO A 20 1.25 -5.45 -16.58
C PRO A 20 1.52 -6.95 -16.41
N LEU A 21 0.84 -7.57 -15.44
CA LEU A 21 0.81 -9.03 -15.31
C LEU A 21 0.02 -9.62 -16.48
N THR A 22 0.49 -10.75 -17.01
CA THR A 22 -0.27 -11.53 -17.99
C THR A 22 -1.48 -12.20 -17.33
N ASP A 23 -2.49 -12.55 -18.12
CA ASP A 23 -3.71 -13.21 -17.60
C ASP A 23 -3.40 -14.50 -16.83
N ASN A 24 -2.41 -15.26 -17.27
CA ASN A 24 -1.99 -16.49 -16.62
C ASN A 24 -1.27 -16.25 -15.27
N GLU A 25 -0.44 -15.20 -15.18
CA GLU A 25 0.17 -14.80 -13.90
C GLU A 25 -0.90 -14.30 -12.92
N ARG A 26 -1.86 -13.50 -13.42
CA ARG A 26 -2.98 -12.99 -12.63
C ARG A 26 -3.87 -14.11 -12.09
N ALA A 27 -4.23 -15.09 -12.92
CA ALA A 27 -5.06 -16.22 -12.50
C ALA A 27 -4.42 -17.04 -11.37
N ARG A 28 -3.08 -17.19 -11.38
CA ARG A 28 -2.36 -17.88 -10.29
C ARG A 28 -2.33 -17.09 -8.99
N LEU A 29 -2.40 -15.76 -9.07
CA LEU A 29 -2.43 -14.89 -7.90
C LEU A 29 -3.84 -14.80 -7.30
N GLU A 30 -4.87 -15.04 -8.11
CA GLU A 30 -6.28 -14.94 -7.73
C GLU A 30 -6.63 -15.80 -6.51
N GLU A 31 -6.07 -17.01 -6.44
CA GLU A 31 -6.26 -17.95 -5.33
C GLU A 31 -5.73 -17.41 -3.98
N PHE A 32 -4.78 -16.48 -4.02
CA PHE A 32 -4.16 -15.91 -2.82
C PHE A 32 -4.78 -14.58 -2.37
N LEU A 33 -5.64 -13.97 -3.18
CA LEU A 33 -6.19 -12.64 -2.91
C LEU A 33 -6.98 -12.60 -1.61
N GLU A 34 -7.73 -13.67 -1.32
CA GLU A 34 -8.50 -13.81 -0.09
C GLU A 34 -7.61 -13.92 1.16
N SER A 35 -6.36 -14.34 0.99
CA SER A 35 -5.37 -14.46 2.06
C SER A 35 -4.52 -13.21 2.26
N ILE A 36 -4.77 -12.14 1.49
CA ILE A 36 -4.07 -10.85 1.65
C ILE A 36 -4.57 -10.17 2.93
N HIS A 37 -3.64 -9.83 3.82
CA HIS A 37 -3.97 -9.13 5.06
C HIS A 37 -3.73 -7.63 4.94
N TYR A 38 -4.71 -6.83 5.32
CA TYR A 38 -4.62 -5.37 5.33
C TYR A 38 -4.54 -4.87 6.76
N SER A 39 -3.47 -4.13 7.08
CA SER A 39 -3.32 -3.56 8.42
C SER A 39 -4.33 -2.45 8.71
N SER A 40 -4.49 -2.16 9.99
CA SER A 40 -5.07 -0.90 10.46
C SER A 40 -4.30 0.28 9.86
N ARG A 41 -5.03 1.35 9.55
CA ARG A 41 -4.44 2.62 9.11
C ARG A 41 -3.93 3.38 10.32
N TYR A 42 -2.75 3.95 10.20
CA TYR A 42 -2.18 4.87 11.18
C TYR A 42 -1.81 6.15 10.44
N SER A 43 -2.03 7.30 11.06
CA SER A 43 -1.81 8.59 10.41
C SER A 43 -1.01 9.51 11.30
N ASP A 44 -0.06 10.21 10.68
CA ASP A 44 0.65 11.32 11.30
C ASP A 44 -0.01 12.65 10.92
N SER A 45 0.70 13.75 11.17
CA SER A 45 0.24 15.12 10.87
C SER A 45 -0.03 15.38 9.38
N GLU A 46 0.71 14.70 8.48
CA GLU A 46 0.71 15.00 7.04
C GLU A 46 0.30 13.79 6.18
N PHE A 47 0.59 12.56 6.61
CA PHE A 47 0.38 11.35 5.82
C PHE A 47 -0.39 10.28 6.60
N GLU A 48 -1.10 9.43 5.85
CA GLU A 48 -1.70 8.20 6.34
C GLU A 48 -0.90 7.01 5.82
N TYR A 49 -0.70 6.00 6.65
CA TYR A 49 0.12 4.84 6.38
C TYR A 49 -0.68 3.57 6.63
N ARG A 50 -0.35 2.54 5.86
CA ARG A 50 -0.90 1.20 5.98
C ARG A 50 0.14 0.23 5.42
N HIS A 51 0.17 -0.97 5.97
CA HIS A 51 0.90 -2.06 5.36
C HIS A 51 -0.06 -3.16 4.87
N VAL A 52 0.32 -3.81 3.78
CA VAL A 52 -0.37 -4.97 3.23
C VAL A 52 0.58 -6.15 3.35
N GLN A 53 0.12 -7.22 3.99
CA GLN A 53 0.89 -8.44 4.14
C GLN A 53 0.37 -9.47 3.14
N LEU A 54 1.23 -9.84 2.21
CA LEU A 54 0.97 -10.88 1.23
C LEU A 54 1.26 -12.26 1.84
N PRO A 55 0.50 -13.31 1.46
CA PRO A 55 0.86 -14.66 1.85
C PRO A 55 2.17 -15.07 1.17
N LYS A 56 3.05 -15.76 1.91
CA LYS A 56 4.37 -16.22 1.41
C LYS A 56 4.27 -17.09 0.15
N ALA A 57 3.15 -17.79 -0.03
CA ALA A 57 2.87 -18.58 -1.22
C ALA A 57 2.67 -17.71 -2.47
N MET A 58 1.92 -16.60 -2.33
CA MET A 58 1.75 -15.61 -3.39
C MET A 58 3.08 -14.96 -3.77
N LEU A 59 3.90 -14.62 -2.78
CA LEU A 59 5.24 -14.07 -3.02
C LEU A 59 6.10 -15.00 -3.90
N LYS A 60 5.94 -16.32 -3.81
CA LYS A 60 6.64 -17.29 -4.68
C LYS A 60 6.01 -17.44 -6.06
N ALA A 61 4.72 -17.14 -6.19
CA ALA A 61 4.00 -17.16 -7.46
C ALA A 61 4.27 -15.91 -8.30
N ILE A 62 4.66 -14.80 -7.67
CA ILE A 62 5.05 -13.57 -8.35
C ILE A 62 6.30 -13.82 -9.22
N PRO A 63 6.32 -13.31 -10.47
CA PRO A 63 7.48 -13.45 -11.35
C PRO A 63 8.73 -12.80 -10.77
N LYS A 64 9.89 -13.46 -10.95
CA LYS A 64 11.20 -12.98 -10.46
C LYS A 64 11.58 -11.58 -10.91
N GLU A 65 10.97 -11.07 -11.98
CA GLU A 65 11.22 -9.71 -12.48
C GLU A 65 10.75 -8.62 -11.51
N TYR A 66 9.69 -8.89 -10.74
CA TYR A 66 9.21 -8.01 -9.65
C TYR A 66 10.01 -8.19 -8.37
N HIS A 67 10.85 -9.23 -8.30
CA HIS A 67 11.75 -9.45 -7.19
C HIS A 67 13.06 -8.70 -7.44
N ASP A 68 13.61 -8.16 -6.37
CA ASP A 68 14.94 -7.60 -6.33
C ASP A 68 15.94 -8.72 -6.07
N SER A 69 16.72 -9.08 -7.10
CA SER A 69 17.72 -10.16 -7.01
C SER A 69 18.82 -9.90 -5.98
N SER A 70 19.05 -8.63 -5.60
CA SER A 70 20.08 -8.26 -4.63
C SER A 70 19.58 -8.35 -3.19
N LYS A 71 18.32 -8.01 -2.94
CA LYS A 71 17.75 -7.97 -1.58
C LYS A 71 16.84 -9.14 -1.23
N GLY A 72 16.39 -9.91 -2.21
CA GLY A 72 15.40 -10.98 -1.98
C GLY A 72 14.01 -10.45 -1.61
N THR A 73 13.76 -9.16 -1.82
CA THR A 73 12.49 -8.48 -1.56
C THR A 73 11.75 -8.18 -2.85
N LEU A 74 10.51 -7.71 -2.77
CA LEU A 74 9.86 -7.10 -3.94
C LEU A 74 10.51 -5.75 -4.25
N LYS A 75 10.45 -5.35 -5.53
CA LYS A 75 10.80 -3.98 -5.96
C LYS A 75 9.69 -3.02 -5.58
N LEU A 76 9.95 -1.72 -5.71
CA LEU A 76 8.86 -0.75 -5.63
C LEU A 76 7.89 -0.96 -6.81
N LEU A 77 6.63 -1.21 -6.48
CA LEU A 77 5.55 -1.46 -7.43
C LEU A 77 4.80 -0.19 -7.78
N TRP A 78 4.39 -0.08 -9.04
CA TRP A 78 3.43 0.92 -9.51
C TRP A 78 2.00 0.63 -9.06
N GLU A 79 1.15 1.67 -9.07
CA GLU A 79 -0.29 1.52 -8.82
C GLU A 79 -0.90 0.41 -9.66
N ASP A 80 -0.65 0.42 -10.96
CA ASP A 80 -1.11 -0.61 -11.87
C ASP A 80 -0.56 -2.01 -11.53
N GLU A 81 0.68 -2.11 -11.03
CA GLU A 81 1.32 -3.39 -10.72
C GLU A 81 0.69 -4.04 -9.49
N TRP A 82 0.61 -3.31 -8.36
CA TRP A 82 0.01 -3.86 -7.15
C TRP A 82 -1.50 -4.06 -7.29
N ARG A 83 -2.21 -3.24 -8.08
CA ARG A 83 -3.62 -3.47 -8.42
C ARG A 83 -3.80 -4.73 -9.26
N SER A 84 -2.90 -4.98 -10.21
CA SER A 84 -2.93 -6.20 -11.04
C SER A 84 -2.63 -7.45 -10.24
N MET A 85 -1.85 -7.34 -9.15
CA MET A 85 -1.65 -8.42 -8.18
C MET A 85 -2.89 -8.68 -7.30
N GLY A 86 -3.95 -7.89 -7.43
CA GLY A 86 -5.20 -8.02 -6.69
C GLY A 86 -5.22 -7.37 -5.30
N ILE A 87 -4.23 -6.52 -5.00
CA ILE A 87 -4.31 -5.62 -3.84
C ILE A 87 -5.36 -4.55 -4.16
N THR A 88 -6.40 -4.46 -3.32
CA THR A 88 -7.49 -3.50 -3.52
C THR A 88 -7.51 -2.48 -2.39
N GLN A 89 -7.35 -1.20 -2.75
CA GLN A 89 -7.39 -0.08 -1.81
C GLN A 89 -7.91 1.18 -2.50
N SER A 90 -8.19 2.22 -1.72
CA SER A 90 -8.64 3.52 -2.25
C SER A 90 -7.58 4.15 -3.18
N LEU A 91 -7.99 5.16 -3.94
CA LEU A 91 -7.06 5.92 -4.80
C LEU A 91 -6.07 6.74 -3.95
N GLY A 92 -4.86 6.95 -4.46
CA GLY A 92 -3.84 7.83 -3.87
C GLY A 92 -2.87 7.18 -2.88
N TRP A 93 -2.95 5.85 -2.71
CA TRP A 93 -1.95 5.10 -1.95
C TRP A 93 -0.71 4.86 -2.81
N GLU A 94 0.45 5.26 -2.31
CA GLU A 94 1.74 5.06 -2.94
C GLU A 94 2.57 4.06 -2.16
N HIS A 95 3.07 3.04 -2.85
CA HIS A 95 4.00 2.08 -2.28
C HIS A 95 5.40 2.71 -2.23
N TYR A 96 5.89 3.01 -1.04
CA TYR A 96 7.07 3.86 -0.86
C TYR A 96 8.31 3.12 -0.38
N GLU A 97 8.13 2.00 0.33
CA GLU A 97 9.23 1.25 0.91
C GLU A 97 8.87 -0.24 1.02
N VAL A 98 9.90 -1.07 1.05
CA VAL A 98 9.78 -2.52 1.22
C VAL A 98 10.47 -2.91 2.51
N HIS A 99 9.80 -3.72 3.33
CA HIS A 99 10.35 -4.17 4.60
C HIS A 99 11.40 -5.26 4.35
N GLU A 100 12.69 -4.94 4.51
CA GLU A 100 13.81 -5.87 4.29
C GLU A 100 13.71 -7.18 5.11
N PRO A 101 13.35 -7.17 6.41
CA PRO A 101 13.24 -8.43 7.16
C PRO A 101 11.98 -9.23 6.79
N GLU A 102 10.94 -8.61 6.23
CA GLU A 102 9.71 -9.28 5.82
C GLU A 102 9.28 -8.87 4.40
N PRO A 103 9.80 -9.54 3.35
CA PRO A 103 9.60 -9.15 1.95
C PRO A 103 8.14 -9.27 1.47
N HIS A 104 7.29 -9.89 2.29
CA HIS A 104 5.87 -10.06 2.04
C HIS A 104 5.04 -8.89 2.57
N ILE A 105 5.66 -7.92 3.24
CA ILE A 105 5.01 -6.72 3.77
C ILE A 105 5.31 -5.55 2.83
N LEU A 106 4.25 -5.00 2.24
CA LEU A 106 4.28 -3.83 1.36
C LEU A 106 3.84 -2.60 2.15
N LEU A 107 4.64 -1.53 2.14
CA LEU A 107 4.36 -0.30 2.88
C LEU A 107 3.75 0.75 1.95
N PHE A 108 2.56 1.22 2.30
CA PHE A 108 1.85 2.25 1.55
C PHE A 108 1.72 3.52 2.37
N LYS A 109 1.86 4.66 1.69
CA LYS A 109 1.60 6.00 2.22
C LYS A 109 0.54 6.69 1.37
N TYR A 110 -0.31 7.47 2.01
CA TYR A 110 -1.37 8.25 1.39
C TYR A 110 -1.22 9.69 1.86
N VAL A 111 -1.14 10.63 0.91
CA VAL A 111 -1.15 12.06 1.23
C VAL A 111 -2.54 12.40 1.73
N ARG A 112 -2.64 12.71 3.02
CA ARG A 112 -3.85 13.35 3.50
C ARG A 112 -3.81 14.74 2.90
N MET A 113 -4.68 15.02 1.92
CA MET A 113 -5.02 16.41 1.63
C MET A 113 -5.57 16.99 2.93
N VAL A 114 -4.70 17.65 3.70
CA VAL A 114 -5.11 18.54 4.76
C VAL A 114 -5.78 19.68 4.01
N SER A 115 -7.10 19.58 3.83
CA SER A 115 -7.87 20.74 3.41
C SER A 115 -7.45 21.85 4.37
N PRO A 116 -7.07 23.05 3.91
CA PRO A 116 -6.73 24.17 4.80
C PRO A 116 -7.89 24.61 5.73
N LEU A 117 -9.01 23.87 5.74
CA LEU A 117 -10.22 24.08 6.52
C LEU A 117 -10.56 22.96 7.52
N ARG A 118 -9.75 21.92 7.71
CA ARG A 118 -10.05 20.85 8.69
C ARG A 118 -9.25 20.94 9.99
N LEU A 119 -9.35 22.09 10.64
CA LEU A 119 -9.31 22.19 12.10
C LEU A 119 -10.75 22.04 12.62
N ARG A 120 -11.36 20.85 12.42
CA ARG A 120 -12.62 20.45 13.09
C ARG A 120 -12.87 18.95 12.89
N VAL A 121 -13.16 18.30 14.02
CA VAL A 121 -13.55 16.89 14.20
C VAL A 121 -12.37 15.90 14.33
N CYS A 122 -11.66 16.01 15.45
CA CYS A 122 -11.39 14.85 16.30
C CYS A 122 -12.13 15.07 17.62
N ALA A 123 -13.46 14.99 17.56
CA ALA A 123 -14.35 15.01 18.71
C ALA A 123 -15.58 14.18 18.35
N ILE A 124 -15.43 12.86 18.34
CA ILE A 124 -16.55 11.93 18.49
C ILE A 124 -16.16 11.01 19.63
N GLY A 125 -16.62 11.35 20.84
CA GLY A 125 -16.46 10.52 22.02
C GLY A 125 -17.46 9.37 22.05
N PRO A 126 -17.51 8.58 23.13
CA PRO A 126 -18.69 7.81 23.49
C PRO A 126 -19.42 8.50 24.65
N GLY A 127 -20.61 9.05 24.36
CA GLY A 127 -21.62 9.22 25.40
C GLY A 127 -22.35 7.89 25.64
N PRO A 128 -22.67 7.55 26.90
CA PRO A 128 -23.89 6.82 27.14
C PRO A 128 -24.77 7.46 28.23
N ARG A 129 -26.00 7.76 27.78
CA ARG A 129 -27.27 7.25 28.32
C ARG A 129 -27.74 7.78 29.69
N LEU A 130 -28.87 8.50 29.61
CA LEU A 130 -29.81 8.79 30.69
C LEU A 130 -30.08 7.56 31.57
N ALA A 131 -29.97 7.72 32.89
CA ALA A 131 -30.63 6.87 33.87
C ALA A 131 -31.44 7.76 34.81
N ASN A 132 -32.74 7.50 34.78
CA ASN A 132 -33.82 8.08 35.57
C ASN A 132 -33.80 7.48 36.99
N ASN A 133 -33.85 8.32 38.03
CA ASN A 133 -34.65 8.12 39.25
C ASN A 133 -34.60 9.37 40.13
#